data_AF-A0A2E2EJ70-F1
#
_entry.id   AF-A0A2E2EJ70-F1
#
_cell.length_a   1.000
_cell.length_b   1.000
_cell.length_c   1.000
_cell.angle_alpha   90.00
_cell.angle_beta   90.00
_cell.angle_gamma   90.00
#
_symmetry.space_group_name_H-M   'P 1'
#
loop_
_entity.id
_entity.type
_entity.pdbx_description
1 polymer ?
#
loop_
_entity_poly.entity_id
_entity_poly.type
_entity_poly.pdbx_seq_one_letter_code
_entity_poly.pdbx_strand_id
1 'polypeptide(L)'
;MSTESKIKIINAETKEVLFEFPLEDSDQAYAQASQMEKMGLDIAVHNPSVTETLCDTLGIEHEKRLEYEDSVVAEIDDHEGSCCIQTPESKTNKYQ
;
A
#
# COMPACT_ATOMS: atom_id res chain seq x y z
N MET A 1 -13.03 12.03 -10.22
CA MET A 1 -11.93 11.83 -11.18
C MET A 1 -11.05 10.75 -10.58
N SER A 2 -10.75 9.66 -11.29
CA SER A 2 -9.86 8.62 -10.78
C SER A 2 -8.46 9.22 -10.60
N THR A 3 -7.99 9.28 -9.36
CA THR A 3 -6.61 9.64 -9.04
C THR A 3 -5.77 8.40 -9.27
N GLU A 4 -4.84 8.46 -10.23
CA GLU A 4 -3.90 7.37 -10.44
C GLU A 4 -2.87 7.39 -9.31
N SER A 5 -2.74 6.28 -8.57
CA SER A 5 -1.81 6.19 -7.45
C SER A 5 -0.37 6.28 -7.95
N LYS A 6 0.46 7.04 -7.24
CA LYS A 6 1.86 7.32 -7.60
C LYS A 6 2.77 7.19 -6.40
N ILE A 7 4.01 6.79 -6.65
CA ILE A 7 5.08 6.82 -5.66
C ILE A 7 5.56 8.26 -5.53
N LYS A 8 5.70 8.75 -4.30
CA LYS A 8 6.09 10.14 -4.00
C LYS A 8 7.39 10.18 -3.22
N ILE A 9 8.32 11.01 -3.64
CA ILE A 9 9.51 11.38 -2.86
C ILE A 9 9.22 12.71 -2.19
N ILE A 10 9.26 12.72 -0.86
CA ILE A 10 8.84 13.85 -0.03
C ILE A 10 10.04 14.33 0.77
N ASN A 11 10.26 15.64 0.85
CA ASN A 11 11.25 16.20 1.77
C ASN A 11 10.77 15.98 3.21
N ALA A 12 11.60 15.35 4.05
CA ALA A 12 11.21 15.00 5.40
C ALA A 12 10.98 16.24 6.30
N GLU A 13 11.70 17.33 6.05
CA GLU A 13 11.63 18.59 6.80
C GLU A 13 10.46 19.47 6.34
N THR A 14 10.34 19.73 5.04
CA THR A 14 9.32 20.66 4.50
C THR A 14 7.98 20.00 4.21
N LYS A 15 7.94 18.66 4.18
CA LYS A 15 6.79 17.85 3.74
C LYS A 15 6.34 18.12 2.29
N GLU A 16 7.20 18.75 1.50
CA GLU A 16 6.93 19.02 0.08
C GLU A 16 7.22 17.78 -0.77
N VAL A 17 6.36 17.52 -1.75
CA VAL A 17 6.59 16.50 -2.77
C VAL A 17 7.65 17.01 -3.74
N LEU A 18 8.79 16.34 -3.79
CA LEU A 18 9.89 16.67 -4.69
C LEU A 18 9.71 16.01 -6.06
N PHE A 19 9.31 14.74 -6.06
CA PHE A 19 9.14 13.94 -7.28
C PHE A 19 7.97 12.97 -7.14
N GLU A 20 7.35 12.65 -8.29
CA GLU A 20 6.33 11.62 -8.41
C GLU A 20 6.71 10.63 -9.51
N PHE A 21 6.44 9.35 -9.29
CA PHE A 21 6.68 8.27 -10.24
C PHE A 21 5.43 7.40 -10.37
N PRO A 22 5.14 6.85 -11.56
CA PRO A 22 4.20 5.74 -11.71
C PRO A 22 4.57 4.55 -10.83
N LEU A 23 3.60 3.74 -10.43
CA LEU A 23 3.86 2.53 -9.62
C LEU A 23 4.77 1.52 -10.34
N GLU A 24 4.70 1.45 -11.67
CA GLU A 24 5.55 0.60 -12.51
C GLU A 24 7.03 1.00 -12.48
N ASP A 25 7.33 2.26 -12.14
CA ASP A 25 8.69 2.80 -12.09
C ASP A 25 9.26 2.83 -10.66
N SER A 26 8.86 1.87 -9.80
CA SER A 26 9.32 1.80 -8.41
C SER A 26 10.85 1.80 -8.29
N ASP A 27 11.52 1.07 -9.16
CA ASP A 27 12.99 0.96 -9.14
C ASP A 27 13.65 2.32 -9.44
N GLN A 28 13.07 3.10 -10.35
CA GLN A 28 13.55 4.44 -10.67
C GLN A 28 13.32 5.40 -9.51
N ALA A 29 12.16 5.31 -8.86
CA ALA A 29 11.83 6.13 -7.69
C ALA A 29 12.83 5.89 -6.54
N TYR A 30 13.15 4.63 -6.22
CA TYR A 30 14.13 4.29 -5.18
C TYR A 30 15.56 4.67 -5.58
N ALA A 31 15.92 4.52 -6.86
CA ALA A 31 17.23 4.96 -7.34
C ALA A 31 17.40 6.48 -7.22
N GLN A 32 16.35 7.24 -7.53
CA GLN A 32 16.34 8.70 -7.39
C GLN A 32 16.36 9.12 -5.91
N ALA A 33 15.60 8.44 -5.05
CA ALA A 33 15.61 8.65 -3.61
C ALA A 33 17.03 8.46 -3.03
N SER A 34 17.69 7.35 -3.35
CA SER A 34 19.05 7.07 -2.90
C SER A 34 20.06 8.12 -3.36
N GLN A 35 19.87 8.71 -4.55
CA GLN A 35 20.73 9.81 -5.01
C GLN A 35 20.53 11.08 -4.17
N MET A 36 19.30 11.40 -3.77
CA MET A 36 19.01 12.57 -2.93
C MET A 36 19.60 12.41 -1.52
N GLU A 37 19.47 11.22 -0.94
CA GLU A 37 20.09 10.91 0.35
C GLU A 37 21.63 11.07 0.27
N LYS A 38 22.25 10.63 -0.83
CA LYS A 38 23.69 10.82 -1.08
C LYS A 38 24.08 12.28 -1.24
N MET A 39 23.18 13.13 -1.72
CA MET A 39 23.37 14.58 -1.80
C MET A 39 23.15 15.27 -0.44
N GLY A 40 22.76 14.52 0.60
CA GLY A 40 22.53 15.03 1.95
C GLY A 40 21.12 15.58 2.18
N LEU A 41 20.15 15.26 1.33
CA LEU A 41 18.75 15.58 1.59
C LEU A 41 18.12 14.50 2.45
N ASP A 42 17.35 14.91 3.45
CA ASP A 42 16.48 14.02 4.21
C ASP A 42 15.13 13.87 3.48
N ILE A 43 14.84 12.65 3.05
CA ILE A 43 13.67 12.34 2.22
C ILE A 43 12.90 11.14 2.76
N ALA A 44 11.60 11.13 2.49
CA ALA A 44 10.70 10.02 2.73
C ALA A 44 10.09 9.55 1.40
N VAL A 45 10.15 8.25 1.14
CA VAL A 45 9.48 7.65 -0.03
C VAL A 45 8.14 7.09 0.42
N HIS A 46 7.05 7.61 -0.13
CA HIS A 46 5.72 7.06 0.05
C HIS A 46 5.34 6.23 -1.17
N ASN A 47 5.28 4.91 -0.97
CA ASN A 47 4.77 3.97 -1.96
C ASN A 47 3.34 3.55 -1.54
N PRO A 48 2.31 3.85 -2.34
CA PRO A 48 0.94 3.46 -2.06
C PRO A 48 0.80 1.93 -1.88
N SER A 49 0.14 1.53 -0.80
CA SER A 49 -0.22 0.14 -0.54
C SER A 49 -1.38 -0.34 -1.42
N VAL A 50 -1.64 -1.64 -1.40
CA VAL A 50 -2.71 -2.26 -2.21
C VAL A 50 -4.09 -1.71 -1.85
N THR A 51 -4.34 -1.45 -0.56
CA THR A 51 -5.60 -0.85 -0.10
C THR A 51 -5.75 0.57 -0.60
N GLU A 52 -4.67 1.36 -0.52
CA GLU A 52 -4.64 2.73 -0.99
C GLU A 52 -4.88 2.85 -2.48
N THR A 53 -4.23 1.99 -3.27
CA THR A 53 -4.44 1.93 -4.74
C THR A 53 -5.85 1.47 -5.12
N LEU A 54 -6.44 0.56 -4.33
CA LEU A 54 -7.83 0.14 -4.49
C LEU A 54 -8.82 1.26 -4.18
N CYS A 55 -8.64 1.98 -3.07
CA CYS A 55 -9.47 3.13 -2.71
C CYS A 55 -9.46 4.20 -3.80
N ASP A 56 -8.27 4.51 -4.32
CA ASP A 56 -8.07 5.48 -5.39
C ASP A 56 -8.80 5.04 -6.69
N THR A 57 -8.73 3.74 -7.02
CA THR A 57 -9.44 3.16 -8.18
C THR A 57 -10.96 3.22 -8.02
N LEU A 58 -11.46 2.97 -6.81
CA LEU A 58 -12.88 3.02 -6.47
C LEU A 58 -13.41 4.45 -6.31
N GLY A 59 -12.54 5.47 -6.33
CA GLY A 59 -12.91 6.87 -6.16
C GLY A 59 -13.43 7.18 -4.75
N ILE A 60 -12.99 6.42 -3.75
CA ILE A 60 -13.34 6.65 -2.35
C ILE A 60 -12.55 7.87 -1.86
N GLU A 61 -13.25 8.92 -1.44
CA GLU A 61 -12.58 10.13 -0.93
C GLU A 61 -11.81 9.88 0.37
N HIS A 62 -10.74 10.67 0.55
CA HIS A 62 -9.73 10.53 1.60
C HIS A 62 -10.31 10.48 3.03
N GLU A 63 -11.44 11.15 3.30
CA GLU A 63 -12.12 11.13 4.61
C GLU A 63 -12.67 9.74 5.00
N LYS A 64 -12.94 8.85 4.03
CA LYS A 64 -13.40 7.47 4.29
C LYS A 64 -12.27 6.43 4.26
N ARG A 65 -11.04 6.87 3.99
CA ARG A 65 -9.87 5.98 3.87
C ARG A 65 -9.47 5.38 5.21
N LEU A 66 -9.49 6.18 6.28
CA LEU A 66 -9.22 5.70 7.64
C LEU A 66 -10.27 4.68 8.11
N GLU A 67 -11.55 4.93 7.84
CA GLU A 67 -12.63 3.99 8.17
C GLU A 67 -12.52 2.69 7.36
N TYR A 68 -12.11 2.78 6.09
CA TYR A 68 -11.88 1.60 5.26
C TYR A 68 -10.63 0.82 5.70
N GLU A 69 -9.51 1.49 5.95
CA GLU A 69 -8.29 0.86 6.47
C GLU A 69 -8.56 0.17 7.81
N ASP A 70 -9.25 0.82 8.73
CA ASP A 70 -9.65 0.23 10.02
C ASP A 70 -10.57 -0.98 9.83
N SER A 71 -11.52 -0.91 8.88
CA SER A 71 -12.39 -2.06 8.57
C SER A 71 -11.64 -3.25 7.95
N VAL A 72 -10.62 -3.00 7.12
CA VAL A 72 -9.81 -4.05 6.51
C VAL A 72 -8.87 -4.68 7.53
N VAL A 73 -8.24 -3.87 8.37
CA VAL A 73 -7.40 -4.36 9.47
C VAL A 73 -8.24 -5.20 10.44
N ALA A 74 -9.43 -4.73 10.80
CA ALA A 74 -10.36 -5.48 11.64
C ALA A 74 -10.79 -6.81 11.01
N GLU A 75 -11.07 -6.86 9.71
CA GLU A 75 -11.38 -8.11 9.01
C GLU A 75 -10.17 -9.07 8.96
N ILE A 76 -8.94 -8.57 8.77
CA ILE A 76 -7.75 -9.44 8.78
C ILE A 76 -7.53 -10.06 10.16
N ASP A 77 -7.72 -9.29 11.23
CA ASP A 77 -7.54 -9.75 12.61
C ASP A 77 -8.70 -10.67 13.08
N ASP A 78 -9.95 -10.41 12.67
CA ASP A 78 -11.11 -11.24 13.04
C ASP A 78 -11.15 -12.58 12.26
N HIS A 79 -10.29 -12.72 11.24
CA HIS A 79 -10.16 -13.91 10.41
C HIS A 79 -8.89 -14.75 10.69
N GLU A 80 -8.41 -14.80 11.94
CA GLU A 80 -7.58 -15.92 12.46
C GLU A 80 -8.39 -17.24 12.51
N GLY A 81 -9.00 -17.65 11.40
CA GLY A 81 -9.75 -18.91 11.36
C GLY A 81 -10.59 -19.23 10.13
N SER A 82 -11.01 -18.30 9.26
CA SER A 82 -11.83 -18.70 8.10
C SER A 82 -12.05 -17.60 7.05
N CYS A 83 -11.49 -17.78 5.85
CA CYS A 83 -12.09 -17.46 4.53
C CYS A 83 -11.09 -17.85 3.43
N CYS A 84 -9.79 -17.61 3.67
CA CYS A 84 -8.72 -17.87 2.68
C CYS A 84 -7.65 -18.88 3.14
N ILE A 85 -7.66 -19.30 4.41
CA ILE A 85 -6.82 -20.39 4.90
C ILE A 85 -7.52 -21.72 4.57
N GLN A 86 -7.13 -22.34 3.45
CA GLN A 86 -7.31 -23.78 3.32
C GLN A 86 -6.22 -24.43 4.17
N THR A 87 -6.53 -24.76 5.43
CA THR A 87 -5.68 -25.70 6.16
C THR A 87 -5.71 -27.04 5.40
N PRO A 88 -4.55 -27.71 5.21
CA PRO A 88 -4.45 -28.94 4.42
C PRO A 88 -5.19 -30.14 5.04
N GLU A 89 -5.90 -29.99 6.15
CA GLU A 89 -6.56 -31.08 6.88
C GLU A 89 -7.98 -31.41 6.40
N SER A 90 -8.53 -30.67 5.41
CA SER A 90 -9.91 -30.85 4.95
C SER A 90 -10.13 -31.99 3.95
N LYS A 91 -9.28 -33.03 3.94
CA LYS A 91 -9.47 -34.23 3.12
C LYS A 91 -9.13 -35.53 3.86
N THR A 92 -9.73 -35.80 5.02
CA THR A 92 -9.92 -37.20 5.43
C THR A 92 -11.08 -37.80 4.66
N ASN A 93 -10.71 -38.47 3.57
CA ASN A 93 -11.52 -39.36 2.76
C ASN A 93 -12.08 -40.47 3.66
N LYS A 94 -13.35 -40.39 4.09
CA LYS A 94 -14.04 -41.51 4.73
C LYS A 94 -14.65 -42.39 3.64
N TYR A 95 -13.85 -43.33 3.14
CA TYR A 95 -14.40 -44.61 2.68
C TYR A 95 -14.66 -45.44 3.93
N GLN A 96 -15.94 -45.60 4.30
CA GLN A 96 -16.43 -46.77 5.00
C GLN A 96 -17.91 -46.98 4.66
#